data_AF-I1VWM9-F1
#
_entry.id   AF-I1VWM9-F1
#
_cell.length_a   1.000
_cell.length_b   1.000
_cell.length_c   1.000
_cell.angle_alpha   90.00
_cell.angle_beta   90.00
_cell.angle_gamma   90.00
#
_symmetry.space_group_name_H-M   'P 1'
#
loop_
_entity.id
_entity.type
_entity.pdbx_description
1 polymer ?
#
loop_
_entity_poly.entity_id
_entity_poly.type
_entity_poly.pdbx_seq_one_letter_code
_entity_poly.pdbx_strand_id
1 'polypeptide(L)'
;MKNNPDKEQWKTVHKQVVDGGYEVLNLKGYTSWAIALSVTDIAASILKNLKRVHAVTTLVKGLYGIKEEIFLSIPCVLGQSGITDLVKVNMNTEEEALFKKSCDILWNIQKDLQL
;
A
#
# COMPACT_ATOMS: atom_id res chain seq x y z
N MET A 1 14.84 -16.33 -29.41
CA MET A 1 15.22 -15.28 -28.43
C MET A 1 13.92 -14.62 -27.98
N LYS A 2 13.52 -14.77 -26.71
CA LYS A 2 12.21 -14.30 -26.24
C LYS A 2 12.25 -12.77 -26.11
N ASN A 3 11.38 -12.07 -26.84
CA ASN A 3 11.14 -10.64 -26.66
C ASN A 3 10.60 -10.43 -25.24
N ASN A 4 11.45 -10.03 -24.31
CA ASN A 4 11.00 -9.51 -23.03
C ASN A 4 10.36 -8.13 -23.29
N PRO A 5 9.06 -7.93 -22.98
CA PRO A 5 8.40 -6.64 -23.18
C PRO A 5 9.01 -5.54 -22.30
N ASP A 6 9.63 -5.90 -21.17
CA ASP A 6 10.32 -4.97 -20.26
C ASP A 6 11.84 -5.00 -20.49
N LYS A 7 12.30 -4.29 -21.52
CA LYS A 7 13.74 -4.22 -21.87
C LYS A 7 14.56 -3.48 -20.83
N GLU A 8 13.96 -2.51 -20.15
CA GLU A 8 14.60 -1.64 -19.15
C GLU A 8 14.53 -2.21 -17.74
N GLN A 9 13.83 -3.34 -17.56
CA GLN A 9 13.68 -4.03 -16.28
C GLN A 9 13.02 -3.16 -15.20
N TRP A 10 11.99 -2.40 -15.56
CA TRP A 10 11.22 -1.57 -14.63
C TRP A 10 10.64 -2.36 -13.45
N LYS A 11 10.38 -3.67 -13.62
CA LYS A 11 9.98 -4.54 -12.50
C LYS A 11 11.01 -4.58 -11.37
N THR A 12 12.30 -4.33 -11.66
CA THR A 12 13.37 -4.24 -10.65
C THR A 12 13.16 -3.07 -9.69
N VAL A 13 12.55 -1.96 -10.13
CA VAL A 13 12.25 -0.81 -9.26
C VAL A 13 11.28 -1.22 -8.14
N HIS A 14 10.23 -1.97 -8.46
CA HIS A 14 9.33 -2.51 -7.44
C HIS A 14 10.05 -3.45 -6.47
N LYS A 15 10.93 -4.31 -7.00
CA LYS A 15 11.75 -5.19 -6.17
C LYS A 15 12.65 -4.39 -5.21
N GLN A 16 13.27 -3.30 -5.66
CA GLN A 16 14.05 -2.41 -4.82
C GLN A 16 13.20 -1.72 -3.73
N VAL A 17 11.94 -1.38 -4.02
CA VAL A 17 11.03 -0.83 -2.99
C VAL A 17 10.77 -1.84 -1.87
N VAL A 18 10.57 -3.13 -2.22
CA VAL A 18 10.37 -4.20 -1.23
C VAL A 18 11.66 -4.49 -0.46
N ASP A 19 12.78 -4.59 -1.17
CA ASP A 19 14.06 -5.01 -0.59
C ASP A 19 14.78 -3.87 0.17
N GLY A 20 14.51 -2.60 -0.16
CA GLY A 20 15.22 -1.44 0.37
C GLY A 20 15.09 -1.27 1.90
N GLY A 21 13.96 -1.71 2.48
CA GLY A 21 13.81 -1.75 3.94
C GLY A 21 14.79 -2.73 4.60
N TYR A 22 14.98 -3.91 3.99
CA TYR A 22 15.94 -4.91 4.47
C TYR A 22 17.38 -4.47 4.26
N GLU A 23 17.68 -3.77 3.16
CA GLU A 23 19.01 -3.21 2.92
C GLU A 23 19.40 -2.21 4.01
N VAL A 24 18.53 -1.25 4.33
CA VAL A 24 18.78 -0.28 5.41
C VAL A 24 18.88 -0.98 6.77
N LEU A 25 18.05 -1.99 7.02
CA LEU A 25 18.13 -2.81 8.23
C LEU A 25 19.49 -3.49 8.35
N ASN A 26 20.00 -4.10 7.28
CA ASN A 26 21.27 -4.83 7.29
C ASN A 26 22.48 -3.90 7.46
N LEU A 27 22.39 -2.64 6.99
CA LEU A 27 23.49 -1.67 7.07
C LEU A 27 23.47 -0.85 8.36
N LYS A 28 22.31 -0.30 8.72
CA LYS A 28 22.13 0.64 9.85
C LYS A 28 21.56 -0.02 11.11
N GLY A 29 20.95 -1.20 10.98
CA GLY A 29 20.29 -1.93 12.08
C GLY A 29 18.82 -1.56 12.29
N TYR A 30 18.30 -0.51 11.65
CA TYR A 30 16.90 -0.07 11.74
C TYR A 30 16.55 1.01 10.71
N THR A 31 15.25 1.19 10.42
CA THR A 31 14.71 2.30 9.62
C THR A 31 14.10 3.37 10.53
N SER A 32 14.16 4.65 10.13
CA SER A 32 13.69 5.77 10.99
C SER A 32 13.31 7.01 10.21
N TRP A 33 14.24 7.58 9.46
CA TRP A 33 14.05 8.90 8.84
C TRP A 33 12.94 8.92 7.78
N ALA A 34 12.95 7.96 6.85
CA ALA A 34 11.96 7.90 5.78
C ALA A 34 10.53 7.66 6.31
N ILE A 35 10.38 6.77 7.30
CA ILE A 35 9.07 6.53 7.92
C ILE A 35 8.58 7.74 8.73
N ALA A 36 9.47 8.43 9.44
CA ALA A 36 9.12 9.66 10.17
C ALA A 36 8.63 10.77 9.24
N LEU A 37 9.28 10.95 8.09
CA LEU A 37 8.85 11.91 7.06
C LEU A 37 7.49 11.52 6.45
N SER A 38 7.28 10.23 6.15
CA SER A 38 6.00 9.72 5.65
C SER A 38 4.85 9.98 6.64
N VAL A 39 5.05 9.64 7.92
CA VAL A 39 4.06 9.90 8.98
C VAL A 39 3.80 11.41 9.15
N THR A 40 4.85 12.23 9.05
CA THR A 40 4.71 13.70 9.12
C THR A 40 3.86 14.24 7.96
N ASP A 41 4.03 13.68 6.75
CA ASP A 41 3.25 14.09 5.57
C ASP A 41 1.77 13.69 5.67
N ILE A 42 1.50 12.49 6.19
CA ILE A 42 0.14 12.02 6.52
C ILE A 42 -0.48 12.94 7.59
N ALA A 43 0.24 13.18 8.70
CA ALA A 43 -0.22 14.04 9.79
C ALA A 43 -0.49 15.47 9.32
N ALA A 44 0.36 16.05 8.46
CA ALA A 44 0.13 17.36 7.89
C ALA A 44 -1.18 17.42 7.09
N SER A 45 -1.53 16.35 6.37
CA SER A 45 -2.79 16.27 5.60
C SER A 45 -4.02 16.25 6.50
N ILE A 46 -3.94 15.53 7.61
CA ILE A 46 -5.02 15.43 8.59
C ILE A 46 -5.14 16.75 9.37
N LEU A 47 -4.06 17.19 10.03
CA LEU A 47 -4.05 18.34 10.93
C LEU A 47 -4.39 19.66 10.23
N LYS A 48 -3.99 19.82 8.97
CA LYS A 48 -4.28 21.03 8.18
C LYS A 48 -5.47 20.86 7.24
N ASN A 49 -6.21 19.75 7.37
CA ASN A 49 -7.36 19.42 6.51
C ASN A 49 -7.07 19.58 5.01
N LEU A 50 -5.90 19.12 4.54
CA LEU A 50 -5.42 19.43 3.19
C LEU A 50 -6.17 18.70 2.08
N LYS A 51 -6.95 17.66 2.41
CA LYS A 51 -7.68 16.83 1.43
C LYS A 51 -6.76 16.25 0.36
N ARG A 52 -5.53 15.89 0.74
CA ARG A 52 -4.55 15.23 -0.16
C ARG A 52 -4.83 13.74 -0.25
N VAL A 53 -4.50 13.16 -1.41
CA VAL A 53 -4.58 11.71 -1.64
C VAL A 53 -3.29 11.04 -1.18
N HIS A 54 -3.42 10.00 -0.35
CA HIS A 54 -2.31 9.18 0.14
C HIS A 54 -2.64 7.70 -0.01
N ALA A 55 -1.64 6.88 -0.36
CA ALA A 55 -1.78 5.42 -0.30
C ALA A 55 -1.65 4.95 1.16
N VAL A 56 -2.78 4.89 1.88
CA VAL A 56 -2.83 4.47 3.28
C VAL A 56 -3.77 3.29 3.47
N THR A 57 -3.54 2.52 4.52
CA THR A 57 -4.32 1.34 4.87
C THR A 57 -5.74 1.71 5.29
N THR A 58 -6.74 1.07 4.67
CA THR A 58 -8.16 1.23 5.00
C THR A 58 -8.93 -0.06 4.70
N LEU A 59 -10.20 -0.12 5.12
CA LEU A 59 -11.08 -1.25 4.83
C LEU A 59 -11.38 -1.32 3.34
N VAL A 60 -11.05 -2.44 2.69
CA VAL A 60 -11.24 -2.64 1.24
C VAL A 60 -12.46 -3.52 0.90
N LYS A 61 -13.25 -3.91 1.92
CA LYS A 61 -14.50 -4.66 1.74
C LYS A 61 -15.44 -3.93 0.78
N GLY A 62 -15.95 -4.66 -0.21
CA GLY A 62 -16.81 -4.12 -1.28
C GLY A 62 -16.05 -3.53 -2.47
N LEU A 63 -14.72 -3.37 -2.39
CA LEU A 63 -13.88 -2.93 -3.52
C LEU A 63 -13.32 -4.15 -4.26
N TYR A 64 -13.20 -4.04 -5.58
CA TYR A 64 -12.57 -5.06 -6.44
C TYR A 64 -13.12 -6.50 -6.22
N GLY A 65 -14.37 -6.62 -5.76
CA GLY A 65 -15.03 -7.91 -5.48
C GLY A 65 -14.66 -8.58 -4.15
N ILE A 66 -13.95 -7.88 -3.26
CA ILE A 66 -13.54 -8.37 -1.92
C ILE A 66 -14.74 -8.33 -0.97
N LYS A 67 -14.97 -9.42 -0.22
CA LYS A 67 -16.13 -9.55 0.69
C LYS A 67 -15.74 -9.48 2.16
N GLU A 68 -14.51 -9.87 2.44
CA GLU A 68 -13.91 -10.02 3.76
C GLU A 68 -13.48 -8.65 4.31
N GLU A 69 -13.37 -8.55 5.63
CA GLU A 69 -12.96 -7.32 6.31
C GLU A 69 -11.44 -7.19 6.37
N ILE A 70 -10.86 -6.89 5.20
CA ILE A 70 -9.41 -6.78 5.02
C ILE A 70 -9.01 -5.31 5.00
N PHE A 71 -7.88 -5.01 5.64
CA PHE A 71 -7.26 -3.71 5.64
C PHE A 71 -6.00 -3.72 4.78
N LEU A 72 -6.01 -2.96 3.67
CA LEU A 72 -4.89 -2.84 2.74
C LEU A 72 -4.78 -1.40 2.23
N SER A 73 -3.61 -1.02 1.73
CA SER A 73 -3.37 0.35 1.24
C SER A 73 -4.01 0.60 -0.13
N ILE A 74 -4.86 1.62 -0.20
CA ILE A 74 -5.40 2.18 -1.44
C ILE A 74 -5.34 3.72 -1.37
N PRO A 75 -5.45 4.46 -2.48
CA PRO A 75 -5.40 5.91 -2.42
C PRO A 75 -6.65 6.47 -1.75
N CYS A 76 -6.45 7.18 -0.64
CA CYS A 76 -7.49 7.75 0.21
C CYS A 76 -7.31 9.26 0.31
N VAL A 77 -8.41 10.01 0.30
CA VAL A 77 -8.42 11.44 0.60
C VAL A 77 -8.36 11.61 2.12
N LEU A 78 -7.31 12.27 2.60
CA LEU A 78 -7.11 12.56 4.02
C LEU A 78 -7.46 14.00 4.37
N GLY A 79 -8.33 14.18 5.35
CA GLY A 79 -8.67 15.47 5.94
C GLY A 79 -8.75 15.41 7.47
N GLN A 80 -9.35 16.42 8.09
CA GLN A 80 -9.40 16.53 9.56
C GLN A 80 -10.12 15.36 10.25
N SER A 81 -11.04 14.68 9.56
CA SER A 81 -11.77 13.52 10.06
C SER A 81 -11.10 12.18 9.72
N GLY A 82 -9.82 12.18 9.32
CA GLY A 82 -9.13 11.01 8.82
C GLY A 82 -9.42 10.77 7.33
N ILE A 83 -9.79 9.54 6.98
CA ILE A 83 -10.15 9.17 5.60
C ILE A 83 -11.56 9.68 5.31
N THR A 84 -11.71 10.57 4.33
CA THR A 84 -13.04 11.07 3.93
C THR A 84 -13.56 10.43 2.67
N ASP A 85 -12.68 10.06 1.74
CA ASP A 85 -13.05 9.51 0.44
C ASP A 85 -12.02 8.48 -0.01
N LEU A 86 -12.45 7.55 -0.86
CA LEU A 86 -11.61 6.53 -1.48
C LEU A 86 -11.51 6.79 -2.98
N VAL A 87 -10.31 6.71 -3.54
CA VAL A 87 -10.11 6.79 -4.99
C VAL A 87 -10.09 5.37 -5.55
N LYS A 88 -11.10 5.05 -6.37
CA LYS A 88 -11.15 3.76 -7.07
C LYS A 88 -10.17 3.79 -8.24
N VAL A 89 -9.13 2.97 -8.15
CA VAL A 89 -8.10 2.83 -9.19
C VAL A 89 -8.61 1.86 -10.24
N ASN A 90 -8.51 2.22 -11.52
CA ASN A 90 -8.77 1.29 -12.60
C ASN A 90 -7.53 0.42 -12.82
N MET A 91 -7.55 -0.78 -12.25
CA MET A 91 -6.48 -1.76 -12.38
C MET A 91 -6.69 -2.62 -13.62
N ASN A 92 -5.59 -3.05 -14.24
CA ASN A 92 -5.64 -4.11 -15.24
C ASN A 92 -5.79 -5.50 -14.58
N THR A 93 -6.00 -6.54 -15.39
CA THR A 93 -6.23 -7.89 -14.89
C THR A 93 -5.05 -8.46 -14.08
N GLU A 94 -3.81 -8.13 -14.44
CA GLU A 94 -2.62 -8.57 -13.70
C GLU A 94 -2.52 -7.87 -12.34
N GLU A 95 -2.73 -6.55 -12.30
CA GLU A 95 -2.72 -5.73 -11.08
C GLU A 95 -3.83 -6.14 -10.10
N GLU A 96 -5.05 -6.34 -10.59
CA GLU A 96 -6.19 -6.77 -9.76
C GLU A 96 -5.95 -8.17 -9.17
N ALA A 97 -5.37 -9.09 -9.96
CA ALA A 97 -5.01 -10.42 -9.48
C ALA A 97 -3.92 -10.38 -8.39
N LEU A 98 -2.91 -9.52 -8.54
CA LEU A 98 -1.87 -9.30 -7.53
C LEU A 98 -2.44 -8.66 -6.26
N PHE A 99 -3.34 -7.67 -6.41
CA PHE A 99 -4.02 -7.03 -5.28
C PHE A 99 -4.87 -8.03 -4.49
N LYS A 100 -5.65 -8.87 -5.18
CA LYS A 100 -6.43 -9.95 -4.56
C LYS A 100 -5.54 -10.97 -3.85
N LYS A 101 -4.42 -11.35 -4.45
CA LYS A 101 -3.43 -12.22 -3.79
C LYS A 101 -2.91 -11.61 -2.48
N SER A 102 -2.62 -10.31 -2.45
CA SER A 102 -2.23 -9.63 -1.21
C SER A 102 -3.34 -9.64 -0.16
N CYS A 103 -4.60 -9.47 -0.60
CA CYS A 103 -5.77 -9.56 0.28
C CYS A 103 -5.90 -10.97 0.89
N ASP A 104 -5.78 -12.02 0.08
CA ASP A 104 -5.87 -13.41 0.54
C ASP A 104 -4.79 -13.74 1.58
N ILE A 105 -3.56 -13.26 1.39
CA ILE A 105 -2.47 -13.46 2.34
C ILE A 105 -2.80 -12.81 3.69
N LEU A 106 -3.26 -11.56 3.69
CA LEU A 106 -3.60 -10.85 4.92
C LEU A 106 -4.81 -11.47 5.62
N TRP A 107 -5.85 -11.82 4.86
CA TRP A 107 -7.05 -12.45 5.42
C TRP A 107 -6.74 -13.77 6.11
N ASN A 108 -5.87 -14.59 5.51
CA ASN A 108 -5.48 -15.86 6.11
C ASN A 108 -4.77 -15.71 7.45
N ILE A 109 -4.08 -14.60 7.70
CA ILE A 109 -3.46 -14.30 9.00
C ILE A 109 -4.49 -13.66 9.93
N GLN A 110 -5.27 -12.70 9.45
CA GLN A 110 -6.22 -11.93 10.24
C GLN A 110 -7.35 -12.77 10.83
N LYS A 111 -7.87 -13.75 10.07
CA LYS A 111 -8.99 -14.59 10.50
C LYS A 111 -8.67 -15.48 11.71
N ASP A 112 -7.38 -15.76 11.94
CA ASP A 112 -6.92 -16.64 13.01
C ASP A 112 -6.53 -15.83 14.27
N LEU A 113 -6.59 -14.50 14.23
CA LEU A 113 -6.33 -13.65 15.38
C LEU A 113 -7.48 -13.76 16.40
N GLN A 114 -7.14 -14.20 17.60
CA GLN A 114 -8.02 -14.12 18.77
C GLN A 114 -7.73 -12.80 19.49
N LEU A 115 -8.70 -11.90 19.52
CA LEU A 115 -8.66 -10.64 20.28
C LEU A 115 -9.28 -10.81 21.66
#